data_AF-A0A8D8WDX3-F1
#
_entry.id   AF-A0A8D8WDX3-F1
#
_cell.length_a   1.000
_cell.length_b   1.000
_cell.length_c   1.000
_cell.angle_alpha   90.00
_cell.angle_beta   90.00
_cell.angle_gamma   90.00
#
_symmetry.space_group_name_H-M   'P 1'
#
loop_
_entity.id
_entity.type
_entity.pdbx_description
1 polymer ?
#
loop_
_entity_poly.entity_id
_entity_poly.type
_entity_poly.pdbx_seq_one_letter_code
_entity_poly.pdbx_strand_id
1 'polypeptide(L)'
;MYFSLSHRKTGTDIGRVWVGPYLFIALGDVKTITTVLNHNLKKATIYQVFDEVLHQGIFINKNIPQWRSSRKTIVPVFHFNILKSYIRIFHSEASILVSKWEKYADSDASFNPENEINLATFDMV
;
A
#
# COMPACT_ATOMS: atom_id res chain seq x y z
N MET A 1 30.07 9.44 2.12
CA MET A 1 28.62 9.57 2.36
C MET A 1 28.37 9.30 3.84
N TYR A 2 28.20 10.35 4.66
CA TYR A 2 28.10 10.21 6.12
C TYR A 2 26.64 9.94 6.51
N PHE A 3 26.31 8.66 6.72
CA PHE A 3 25.05 8.29 7.35
C PHE A 3 25.20 8.47 8.86
N SER A 4 24.64 9.55 9.43
CA SER A 4 24.52 9.68 10.88
C SER A 4 23.14 9.18 11.32
N LEU A 5 23.09 7.97 11.91
CA LEU A 5 21.93 7.53 12.67
C LEU A 5 22.01 8.14 14.06
N SER A 6 21.32 9.25 14.27
CA SER A 6 21.11 9.81 15.60
C SER A 6 19.87 9.15 16.24
N HIS A 7 20.04 8.02 16.92
CA HIS A 7 19.03 7.53 17.86
C HIS A 7 19.11 8.33 19.16
N ARG A 8 18.15 9.24 19.38
CA ARG A 8 17.92 9.80 20.73
C ARG A 8 16.82 8.98 21.40
N LYS A 9 17.16 8.25 22.47
CA LYS A 9 16.19 7.67 23.39
C LYS A 9 15.54 8.78 24.23
N THR A 10 14.63 9.54 23.63
CA THR A 10 13.88 10.59 24.33
C THR A 10 12.39 10.29 24.20
N GLY A 11 11.87 9.28 24.90
CA GLY A 11 10.42 9.05 25.11
C GLY A 11 9.52 8.81 23.89
N THR A 12 10.00 9.10 22.68
CA THR A 12 9.36 8.93 21.38
C THR A 12 10.40 8.26 20.47
N ASP A 13 10.04 7.09 19.94
CA ASP A 13 10.91 6.30 19.07
C ASP A 13 10.95 6.96 17.68
N ILE A 14 11.84 7.94 17.50
CA ILE A 14 11.98 8.67 16.24
C ILE A 14 13.39 8.44 15.68
N GLY A 15 13.46 7.77 14.54
CA GLY A 15 14.67 7.62 13.74
C GLY A 15 14.81 8.76 12.72
N ARG A 16 16.04 9.17 12.44
CA ARG A 16 16.34 10.18 11.41
C ARG A 16 17.46 9.67 10.53
N VAL A 17 17.26 9.76 9.22
CA VAL A 17 18.23 9.34 8.21
C VAL A 17 18.33 10.42 7.14
N TRP A 18 19.53 10.88 6.86
CA TRP A 18 19.81 11.76 5.74
C TRP A 18 20.16 10.93 4.50
N VAL A 19 19.47 11.19 3.40
CA VAL A 19 19.79 10.62 2.09
C VAL A 19 19.98 11.78 1.12
N GLY A 20 21.25 12.14 0.88
CA GLY A 20 21.61 13.34 0.12
C GLY A 20 21.05 14.60 0.79
N PRO A 21 20.36 15.50 0.05
CA PRO A 21 19.78 16.72 0.61
C PRO A 21 18.44 16.49 1.35
N TYR A 22 17.90 15.27 1.33
CA TYR A 22 16.59 14.96 1.89
C TYR A 22 16.71 14.28 3.27
N LEU A 23 15.91 14.75 4.22
CA LEU A 23 15.78 14.17 5.55
C LEU A 23 14.57 13.24 5.60
N PHE A 24 14.83 11.97 5.92
CA PHE A 24 13.81 10.96 6.19
C PHE A 24 13.66 10.77 7.69
N ILE A 25 12.42 10.82 8.17
CA ILE A 25 12.08 10.66 9.59
C ILE A 25 11.22 9.40 9.71
N ALA A 26 11.72 8.42 10.45
CA ALA A 26 10.99 7.23 10.82
C ALA A 26 10.30 7.46 12.16
N LEU A 27 8.99 7.26 12.22
CA LEU A 27 8.19 7.38 13.44
C LEU A 27 7.83 5.96 13.90
N GLY A 28 8.21 5.60 15.12
CA GLY A 28 7.87 4.32 15.75
C GLY A 28 6.73 4.39 16.78
N ASP A 29 6.37 5.60 17.22
CA ASP A 29 5.28 5.80 18.18
C ASP A 29 3.92 5.99 17.49
N VAL A 30 2.93 5.18 17.90
CA VAL A 30 1.55 5.18 17.35
C VAL A 30 0.87 6.54 17.51
N LYS A 31 1.08 7.24 18.63
CA LYS A 31 0.44 8.56 18.85
C LYS A 31 0.98 9.56 17.84
N THR A 32 2.31 9.62 17.72
CA THR A 32 2.99 10.51 16.77
C THR A 32 2.61 10.21 15.31
N ILE A 33 2.57 8.93 14.92
CA ILE A 33 2.12 8.49 13.59
C ILE A 33 0.69 8.96 13.33
N THR A 34 -0.22 8.74 14.27
CA THR A 34 -1.63 9.11 14.14
C THR A 34 -1.81 10.62 13.97
N THR A 35 -1.09 11.42 14.77
CA THR A 35 -1.10 12.89 14.65
C THR A 35 -0.61 13.33 13.27
N VAL A 36 0.51 12.78 12.79
CA VAL A 36 1.06 13.14 11.48
C VAL A 36 0.11 12.74 10.34
N LEU A 37 -0.45 11.52 10.36
CA LEU A 37 -1.36 11.04 9.32
C LEU A 37 -2.68 11.83 9.27
N ASN A 38 -3.17 12.32 10.40
CA ASN A 38 -4.41 13.10 10.46
C ASN A 38 -4.23 14.57 10.05
N HIS A 39 -3.09 15.18 10.37
CA HIS A 39 -2.86 16.60 10.12
C HIS A 39 -2.10 16.88 8.81
N ASN A 40 -1.22 15.98 8.38
CA ASN A 40 -0.43 16.15 7.16
C ASN A 40 -0.93 15.22 6.05
N LEU A 41 -1.87 15.72 5.25
CA LEU A 41 -2.43 15.00 4.10
C LEU A 41 -1.61 15.21 2.80
N LYS A 42 -0.57 16.04 2.82
CA LYS A 42 0.28 16.24 1.64
C LYS A 42 1.15 15.00 1.43
N LYS A 43 1.12 14.48 0.21
CA LYS A 43 1.96 13.34 -0.20
C LYS A 43 3.42 13.77 -0.30
N ALA A 44 4.33 12.85 0.03
CA ALA A 44 5.76 13.09 -0.07
C ALA A 44 6.18 13.29 -1.53
N THR A 45 7.25 14.04 -1.76
CA THR A 45 7.79 14.35 -3.09
C THR A 45 8.08 13.09 -3.92
N ILE A 46 8.43 11.97 -3.28
CA ILE A 46 8.66 10.69 -3.95
C ILE A 46 7.44 10.19 -4.75
N TYR A 47 6.21 10.59 -4.38
CA TYR A 47 5.00 10.25 -5.13
C TYR A 47 4.95 10.91 -6.52
N GLN A 48 5.80 11.91 -6.81
CA GLN A 48 5.89 12.55 -8.12
C GLN A 48 6.38 11.59 -9.22
N VAL A 49 7.09 10.52 -8.85
CA VAL A 49 7.52 9.49 -9.83
C VAL A 49 6.32 8.85 -10.53
N PHE A 50 5.16 8.81 -9.86
CA PHE A 50 3.93 8.24 -10.43
C PHE A 50 3.05 9.29 -11.14
N ASP A 51 3.45 10.57 -11.18
CA ASP A 51 2.64 11.64 -11.79
C ASP A 51 2.46 11.41 -13.30
N GLU A 52 3.46 10.83 -13.97
CA GLU A 52 3.41 10.47 -15.41
C GLU A 52 2.52 9.25 -15.70
N VAL A 53 2.46 8.28 -14.78
CA VAL A 53 1.69 7.04 -14.99
C VAL A 53 0.22 7.23 -14.62
N LEU A 54 -0.05 7.95 -13.53
CA LEU A 54 -1.38 8.03 -12.93
C LEU A 54 -2.01 9.42 -13.04
N HIS A 55 -1.39 10.36 -13.76
CA HIS A 55 -1.92 11.69 -14.14
C HIS A 55 -2.91 12.30 -13.12
N GLN A 56 -2.40 12.83 -12.00
CA GLN A 56 -3.22 13.42 -10.92
C GLN A 56 -4.33 12.52 -10.32
N GLY A 57 -4.15 11.21 -10.36
CA GLY A 57 -5.06 10.24 -9.76
C GLY A 57 -5.18 10.36 -8.23
N ILE A 58 -6.12 9.61 -7.66
CA ILE A 58 -6.46 9.62 -6.21
C ILE A 58 -5.26 9.38 -5.28
N PHE A 59 -4.20 8.74 -5.76
CA PHE A 59 -3.02 8.42 -4.94
C PHE A 59 -1.99 9.55 -4.90
N ILE A 60 -1.95 10.42 -5.91
CA ILE A 60 -0.85 11.38 -6.14
C ILE A 60 -1.35 12.83 -6.15
N ASN A 61 -2.66 13.05 -6.16
CA ASN A 61 -3.24 14.38 -6.22
C ASN A 61 -2.68 15.30 -5.11
N LYS A 62 -1.97 16.36 -5.53
CA LYS A 62 -1.32 17.35 -4.67
C LYS A 62 -2.33 18.33 -4.03
N ASN A 63 -3.52 18.45 -4.61
CA ASN A 63 -4.62 19.28 -4.13
C ASN A 63 -5.52 18.49 -3.16
N ILE A 64 -5.40 18.79 -1.86
CA ILE A 64 -6.14 18.11 -0.79
C ILE A 64 -7.68 18.18 -1.00
N PRO A 65 -8.29 19.34 -1.31
CA PRO A 65 -9.70 19.42 -1.69
C PRO A 65 -10.13 18.46 -2.81
N GLN A 66 -9.35 18.39 -3.90
CA GLN A 66 -9.65 17.48 -5.02
C GLN A 66 -9.51 16.02 -4.58
N TRP A 67 -8.45 15.68 -3.86
CA TRP A 67 -8.27 14.35 -3.27
C TRP A 67 -9.44 13.94 -2.37
N ARG A 68 -9.92 14.85 -1.50
CA ARG A 68 -11.09 14.62 -0.63
C ARG A 68 -12.35 14.38 -1.45
N SER A 69 -12.56 15.16 -2.50
CA SER A 69 -13.70 15.02 -3.43
C SER A 69 -13.66 13.67 -4.14
N SER A 70 -12.54 13.32 -4.78
CA SER A 70 -12.37 12.03 -5.47
C SER A 70 -12.56 10.84 -4.52
N ARG A 71 -12.03 10.92 -3.29
CA ARG A 71 -12.26 9.88 -2.26
C ARG A 71 -13.73 9.75 -1.90
N LYS A 72 -14.44 10.86 -1.69
CA LYS A 72 -15.86 10.85 -1.35
C LYS A 72 -16.70 10.19 -2.45
N THR A 73 -16.32 10.37 -3.72
CA THR A 73 -16.99 9.74 -4.86
C THR A 73 -16.69 8.24 -4.97
N ILE A 74 -15.48 7.81 -4.66
CA ILE A 74 -15.04 6.40 -4.80
C ILE A 74 -15.50 5.52 -3.63
N VAL A 75 -15.52 6.03 -2.39
CA VAL A 75 -15.95 5.27 -1.20
C VAL A 75 -17.29 4.52 -1.37
N PRO A 76 -18.37 5.10 -1.92
CA PRO A 76 -19.63 4.38 -2.11
C PRO A 76 -19.55 3.24 -3.14
N VAL A 77 -18.56 3.23 -4.05
CA VAL A 77 -18.32 2.10 -4.96
C VAL A 77 -17.84 0.86 -4.19
N PHE A 78 -17.22 1.06 -3.03
CA PHE A 78 -16.84 0.00 -2.10
C PHE A 78 -17.92 -0.30 -1.06
N HIS A 79 -19.18 0.06 -1.33
CA HIS A 79 -20.28 -0.34 -0.46
C HIS A 79 -20.47 -1.86 -0.47
N PHE A 80 -20.87 -2.43 0.67
CA PHE A 80 -20.91 -3.88 0.92
C PHE A 80 -21.67 -4.68 -0.16
N ASN A 81 -22.74 -4.13 -0.72
CA ASN A 81 -23.53 -4.79 -1.77
C ASN A 81 -22.73 -4.98 -3.08
N ILE A 82 -21.87 -4.02 -3.43
CA ILE A 82 -20.98 -4.13 -4.60
C ILE A 82 -19.84 -5.09 -4.26
N LEU A 83 -19.32 -5.04 -3.03
CA LEU A 83 -18.32 -6.02 -2.57
C LEU A 83 -18.81 -7.47 -2.71
N LYS A 84 -20.10 -7.72 -2.41
CA LYS A 84 -20.70 -9.05 -2.60
C LYS A 84 -20.68 -9.55 -4.04
N SER A 85 -20.81 -8.67 -5.04
CA SER A 85 -20.74 -9.12 -6.43
C SER A 85 -19.34 -9.58 -6.82
N TYR A 86 -18.29 -9.03 -6.20
CA TYR A 86 -16.90 -9.45 -6.44
C TYR A 86 -16.54 -10.78 -5.79
N ILE A 87 -17.28 -11.22 -4.75
CA ILE A 87 -17.02 -12.52 -4.07
C ILE A 87 -17.02 -13.67 -5.08
N ARG A 88 -17.88 -13.63 -6.10
CA ARG A 88 -17.92 -14.68 -7.13
C ARG A 88 -16.63 -14.73 -7.96
N ILE A 89 -16.04 -13.57 -8.27
CA ILE A 89 -14.78 -13.48 -9.01
C ILE A 89 -13.65 -14.00 -8.13
N PHE A 90 -13.57 -13.54 -6.87
CA PHE A 90 -12.57 -14.01 -5.92
C PHE A 90 -12.65 -15.52 -5.69
N HIS A 91 -13.84 -16.07 -5.60
CA HIS A 91 -14.04 -17.51 -5.46
C HIS A 91 -13.55 -18.28 -6.70
N SER A 92 -13.85 -17.78 -7.91
CA SER A 92 -13.39 -18.38 -9.17
C SER A 92 -11.86 -18.43 -9.22
N GLU A 93 -11.20 -17.28 -9.02
CA GLU A 93 -9.74 -17.19 -9.08
C GLU A 93 -9.06 -17.96 -7.95
N ALA A 94 -9.63 -17.94 -6.74
CA ALA A 94 -9.12 -18.77 -5.63
C ALA A 94 -9.24 -20.27 -5.93
N SER A 95 -10.32 -20.71 -6.58
CA SER A 95 -10.48 -22.12 -6.97
C SER A 95 -9.44 -22.54 -8.01
N ILE A 96 -9.16 -21.66 -8.98
CA ILE A 96 -8.10 -21.87 -9.98
C ILE A 96 -6.74 -21.96 -9.28
N LEU A 97 -6.45 -21.04 -8.34
CA LEU A 97 -5.21 -21.03 -7.58
C LEU A 97 -5.03 -22.33 -6.77
N VAL A 98 -6.08 -22.78 -6.08
CA VAL A 98 -6.07 -24.04 -5.32
C VAL A 98 -5.80 -25.23 -6.24
N SER A 99 -6.47 -25.34 -7.39
CA SER A 99 -6.22 -26.44 -8.34
C SER A 99 -4.78 -26.45 -8.88
N LYS A 100 -4.17 -25.28 -9.05
CA LYS A 100 -2.75 -25.15 -9.43
C LYS A 100 -1.81 -25.58 -8.30
N TRP A 101 -2.24 -25.53 -7.04
CA TRP A 101 -1.43 -25.92 -5.89
C TRP A 101 -1.68 -27.36 -5.43
N GLU A 102 -2.82 -27.95 -5.74
CA GLU A 102 -3.14 -29.35 -5.43
C GLU A 102 -2.08 -30.32 -5.95
N LYS A 103 -1.50 -30.06 -7.13
CA LYS A 103 -0.38 -30.86 -7.68
C LYS A 103 0.88 -30.89 -6.81
N TYR A 104 1.03 -29.94 -5.89
CA TYR A 104 2.14 -29.89 -4.95
C TYR A 104 1.75 -30.43 -3.57
N ALA A 105 0.46 -30.62 -3.28
CA ALA A 105 -0.03 -31.02 -1.96
C ALA A 105 0.43 -32.44 -1.57
N ASP A 106 0.46 -33.36 -2.53
CA ASP A 106 0.95 -34.73 -2.33
C ASP A 106 2.46 -34.88 -2.62
N SER A 107 3.12 -33.80 -3.06
CA SER A 107 4.55 -33.80 -3.32
C SER A 107 5.30 -33.28 -2.10
N ASP A 108 6.37 -33.96 -1.68
CA ASP A 108 7.27 -33.46 -0.64
C ASP A 108 8.21 -32.34 -1.15
N ALA A 109 7.81 -31.68 -2.24
CA ALA A 109 8.57 -30.64 -2.92
C ALA A 109 8.11 -29.26 -2.46
N SER A 110 9.07 -28.42 -2.05
CA SER A 110 8.81 -27.00 -1.83
C SER A 110 8.56 -26.28 -3.16
N PHE A 111 7.53 -25.42 -3.23
CA PHE A 111 7.28 -24.56 -4.39
C PHE A 111 7.14 -23.08 -3.97
N ASN A 112 7.42 -22.16 -4.91
CA ASN A 112 7.24 -20.72 -4.70
C ASN A 112 5.89 -20.28 -5.31
N PRO A 113 4.94 -19.76 -4.50
CA PRO A 113 3.62 -19.35 -4.98
C PRO A 113 3.55 -17.94 -5.58
N GLU A 114 4.65 -17.16 -5.55
CA GLU A 114 4.65 -15.73 -5.88
C GLU A 114 4.02 -15.41 -7.24
N ASN A 115 4.39 -16.14 -8.29
CA ASN A 115 3.88 -15.89 -9.63
C ASN A 115 2.38 -16.19 -9.73
N GLU A 116 1.93 -17.30 -9.16
CA GLU A 116 0.54 -17.71 -9.17
C GLU A 116 -0.33 -16.75 -8.34
N ILE A 117 0.16 -16.26 -7.21
CA ILE A 117 -0.51 -15.23 -6.40
C ILE A 117 -0.59 -13.91 -7.16
N ASN A 118 0.48 -13.49 -7.82
CA ASN A 118 0.50 -12.24 -8.59
C ASN A 118 -0.51 -12.29 -9.74
N LEU A 119 -0.55 -13.40 -10.49
CA LEU A 119 -1.52 -13.61 -11.55
C LEU A 119 -2.95 -13.64 -11.02
N ALA A 120 -3.22 -14.42 -9.96
CA ALA A 120 -4.54 -14.47 -9.35
C ALA A 120 -4.98 -13.09 -8.82
N THR A 121 -4.06 -12.32 -8.23
CA THR A 121 -4.37 -10.96 -7.73
C THR A 121 -4.68 -10.00 -8.88
N PHE A 122 -4.00 -10.14 -10.01
CA PHE A 122 -4.28 -9.37 -11.22
C PHE A 122 -5.63 -9.74 -11.83
N ASP A 123 -5.97 -11.04 -11.89
CA ASP A 123 -7.25 -11.51 -12.43
C ASP A 123 -8.45 -11.17 -11.51
N MET A 124 -8.20 -10.96 -10.21
CA MET A 124 -9.21 -10.57 -9.23
C MET A 124 -9.61 -9.09 -9.28
N VAL A 125 -8.78 -8.20 -9.82
CA VAL A 125 -8.94 -6.73 -9.77
C VAL A 125 -9.23 -6.15 -11.15
#